data_AF-K3WMA0-F1
#
_entry.id   AF-K3WMA0-F1
#
_cell.length_a   1.000
_cell.length_b   1.000
_cell.length_c   1.000
_cell.angle_alpha   90.00
_cell.angle_beta   90.00
_cell.angle_gamma   90.00
#
_symmetry.space_group_name_H-M   'P 1'
#
loop_
_entity.id
_entity.type
_entity.pdbx_description
1 polymer ?
#
loop_
_entity_poly.entity_id
_entity_poly.type
_entity_poly.pdbx_seq_one_letter_code
_entity_poly.pdbx_strand_id
1 'polypeptide(L)'
;MRRQVCSLVRAAALLLLLHSVQAIAGNNVSGIYARDGLGHPVAWWAMLKLPMHVRDNSTVLFSPFSRVRATPCDCAPPACENAPTASLNVTDRASGLCYLYADASRPYFQHFRSLGYDCLGQGGNDPLSHTLRQMKRSGAKTNSEEHSPPYWAIFNDQLNGIAQNYHPPDGTRQAPSSGVCSGGDAFSAHAKGALAFEATTGGFFLQTSTPNFPDPTLYTSEDSGAFVALGCQVDNNVQYAQHMLAMSLDMDQLRLLGGNLQTARLCSGNFYRSKTESTDLHELLASKNLYDDGANASVNANLTELYDALLNPSLPERTQSATFTLTLQHVPASSPTKAERESAVFVPFLGEKESSLVELNSALQVEETAPPQVVEVLVKTPKESVPPWAIVAETLQSDISVASWWDSGFGIPNVCAGDDFTPTPNQFCLPKDDAHNEHILTRNGTAKYNIENLLEATWKLDGTNERLTWHLVGGSERDGNHAKWGLTTPRSGQVDAHNAYVTFADMNMEGFPCSKSCSGSQAGRGGSFFSLLQPTLHASIAQKIVSKACRCAALTGNKVAKALPQFEDARMCRFGCWRKVQQRFQAYELPRLAPNATSFWSD
;
A
#
# COMPACT_ATOMS: atom_id res chain seq x y z
N MET A 1 -63.62 -8.06 -28.73
CA MET A 1 -62.91 -6.80 -28.42
C MET A 1 -62.45 -6.64 -26.97
N ARG A 2 -63.14 -7.13 -25.93
CA ARG A 2 -62.67 -6.95 -24.52
C ARG A 2 -61.49 -7.83 -24.07
N ARG A 3 -61.17 -8.93 -24.77
CA ARG A 3 -60.03 -9.81 -24.42
C ARG A 3 -58.68 -9.40 -25.03
N GLN A 4 -58.65 -8.58 -26.09
CA GLN A 4 -57.41 -8.09 -26.69
C GLN A 4 -56.80 -6.89 -25.95
N VAL A 5 -57.62 -6.11 -25.23
CA VAL A 5 -57.15 -4.93 -24.49
C VAL A 5 -56.39 -5.32 -23.21
N CYS A 6 -56.75 -6.44 -22.54
CA CYS A 6 -56.03 -6.92 -21.36
C CYS A 6 -54.64 -7.50 -21.65
N SER A 7 -54.38 -7.99 -22.86
CA SER A 7 -53.07 -8.54 -23.24
C SER A 7 -52.05 -7.45 -23.56
N LEU A 8 -52.49 -6.32 -24.12
CA LEU A 8 -51.64 -5.17 -24.44
C LEU A 8 -51.23 -4.38 -23.18
N VAL A 9 -52.11 -4.28 -22.18
CA VAL A 9 -51.79 -3.60 -20.91
C VAL A 9 -50.77 -4.41 -20.08
N ARG A 10 -50.80 -5.75 -20.14
CA ARG A 10 -49.79 -6.59 -19.47
C ARG A 10 -48.44 -6.59 -20.18
N ALA A 11 -48.40 -6.52 -21.51
CA ALA A 11 -47.15 -6.41 -22.26
C ALA A 11 -46.48 -5.03 -22.09
N ALA A 12 -47.27 -3.95 -22.05
CA ALA A 12 -46.76 -2.60 -21.78
C ALA A 12 -46.27 -2.44 -20.33
N ALA A 13 -46.94 -3.05 -19.34
CA ALA A 13 -46.46 -3.08 -17.96
C ALA A 13 -45.15 -3.89 -17.83
N LEU A 14 -44.98 -4.99 -18.57
CA LEU A 14 -43.74 -5.76 -18.57
C LEU A 14 -42.58 -5.01 -19.27
N LEU A 15 -42.87 -4.26 -20.34
CA LEU A 15 -41.87 -3.41 -21.03
C LEU A 15 -41.50 -2.16 -20.22
N LEU A 16 -42.42 -1.59 -19.44
CA LEU A 16 -42.13 -0.54 -18.46
C LEU A 16 -41.37 -1.06 -17.23
N LEU A 17 -41.58 -2.31 -16.82
CA LEU A 17 -40.77 -3.00 -15.81
C LEU A 17 -39.38 -3.42 -16.34
N LEU A 18 -39.23 -3.67 -17.65
CA LEU A 18 -37.92 -3.94 -18.28
C LEU A 18 -37.13 -2.67 -18.63
N HIS A 19 -37.78 -1.49 -18.70
CA HIS A 19 -37.11 -0.20 -18.85
C HIS A 19 -36.91 0.55 -17.52
N SER A 20 -37.29 -0.04 -16.38
CA SER A 20 -37.05 0.53 -15.05
C SER A 20 -35.98 -0.19 -14.24
N VAL A 21 -35.16 -1.05 -14.88
CA VAL A 21 -34.04 -1.77 -14.24
C VAL A 21 -32.65 -1.20 -14.64
N GLN A 22 -32.59 -0.10 -15.39
CA GLN A 22 -31.33 0.64 -15.63
C GLN A 22 -31.43 2.09 -15.17
N ALA A 23 -31.73 2.28 -13.90
CA ALA A 23 -31.38 3.49 -13.16
C ALA A 23 -31.32 3.13 -11.67
N ILE A 24 -30.42 2.22 -11.29
CA ILE A 24 -29.92 2.29 -9.92
C ILE A 24 -29.10 3.58 -9.90
N ALA A 25 -29.74 4.66 -9.47
CA ALA A 25 -29.07 5.87 -9.08
C ALA A 25 -28.05 5.45 -8.02
N GLY A 26 -26.78 5.33 -8.44
CA GLY A 26 -25.69 5.50 -7.51
C GLY A 26 -25.96 6.83 -6.82
N ASN A 27 -25.98 6.84 -5.49
CA ASN A 27 -26.04 8.09 -4.74
C ASN A 27 -24.90 8.97 -5.26
N ASN A 28 -25.24 9.90 -6.15
CA ASN A 28 -24.31 10.85 -6.74
C ASN A 28 -23.95 11.85 -5.65
N VAL A 29 -23.11 11.43 -4.71
CA VAL A 29 -22.34 12.36 -3.89
C VAL A 29 -21.38 13.04 -4.87
N SER A 30 -21.65 14.31 -5.15
CA SER A 30 -20.78 15.18 -5.95
C SER A 30 -19.39 15.27 -5.30
N GLY A 31 -18.34 15.29 -6.10
CA GLY A 31 -16.95 15.34 -5.65
C GLY A 31 -16.12 14.07 -5.92
N ILE A 32 -14.87 14.12 -5.47
CA ILE A 32 -13.84 13.10 -5.70
C ILE A 32 -13.56 12.35 -4.41
N TYR A 33 -13.57 11.02 -4.48
CA TYR A 33 -13.43 10.15 -3.31
C TYR A 33 -12.61 8.90 -3.65
N ALA A 34 -12.05 8.21 -2.66
CA ALA A 34 -11.77 6.79 -2.80
C ALA A 34 -13.08 6.04 -3.06
N ARG A 35 -13.09 5.11 -4.02
CA ARG A 35 -14.29 4.35 -4.41
C ARG A 35 -14.15 2.85 -4.22
N ASP A 36 -15.21 2.21 -3.76
CA ASP A 36 -15.31 0.75 -3.68
C ASP A 36 -15.37 0.10 -5.08
N GLY A 37 -15.45 -1.23 -5.12
CA GLY A 37 -15.54 -1.98 -6.38
C GLY A 37 -16.79 -1.70 -7.19
N LEU A 38 -17.84 -1.14 -6.60
CA LEU A 38 -19.08 -0.77 -7.29
C LEU A 38 -19.15 0.73 -7.61
N GLY A 39 -18.11 1.49 -7.26
CA GLY A 39 -18.02 2.92 -7.52
C GLY A 39 -18.66 3.80 -6.44
N HIS A 40 -19.09 3.24 -5.31
CA HIS A 40 -19.57 4.04 -4.18
C HIS A 40 -18.39 4.71 -3.49
N PRO A 41 -18.56 5.96 -3.02
CA PRO A 41 -17.53 6.61 -2.22
C PRO A 41 -17.32 5.84 -0.90
N VAL A 42 -16.08 5.82 -0.41
CA VAL A 42 -15.71 5.26 0.90
C VAL A 42 -14.66 6.15 1.57
N ALA A 43 -14.63 6.18 2.91
CA ALA A 43 -13.62 6.97 3.63
C ALA A 43 -12.21 6.45 3.39
N TRP A 44 -12.06 5.14 3.29
CA TRP A 44 -10.84 4.47 2.84
C TRP A 44 -11.17 3.08 2.29
N TRP A 45 -10.29 2.56 1.44
CA TRP A 45 -10.22 1.15 1.12
C TRP A 45 -8.76 0.69 1.12
N ALA A 46 -8.55 -0.59 1.45
CA ALA A 46 -7.25 -1.25 1.43
C ALA A 46 -7.34 -2.56 0.65
N MET A 47 -6.25 -2.90 -0.03
CA MET A 47 -6.15 -4.12 -0.83
C MET A 47 -4.83 -4.84 -0.60
N LEU A 48 -4.90 -6.18 -0.59
CA LEU A 48 -3.75 -7.07 -0.73
C LEU A 48 -3.89 -7.84 -2.04
N LYS A 49 -3.13 -7.44 -3.06
CA LYS A 49 -3.07 -8.13 -4.34
C LYS A 49 -2.30 -9.42 -4.17
N LEU A 50 -2.88 -10.53 -4.62
CA LEU A 50 -2.21 -11.83 -4.61
C LEU A 50 -1.11 -11.88 -5.69
N PRO A 51 -0.03 -12.65 -5.47
CA PRO A 51 0.99 -12.87 -6.50
C PRO A 51 0.42 -13.70 -7.66
N MET A 52 1.12 -13.70 -8.79
CA MET A 52 0.75 -14.50 -9.97
C MET A 52 0.84 -16.01 -9.70
N HIS A 53 1.67 -16.42 -8.74
CA HIS A 53 1.79 -17.80 -8.31
C HIS A 53 1.67 -17.94 -6.79
N VAL A 54 1.07 -19.04 -6.35
CA VAL A 54 1.00 -19.46 -4.94
C VAL A 54 1.68 -20.82 -4.79
N ARG A 55 1.98 -21.21 -3.55
CA ARG A 55 2.56 -22.53 -3.27
C ARG A 55 1.57 -23.66 -3.58
N ASP A 56 2.13 -24.77 -4.03
CA ASP A 56 1.43 -26.04 -4.08
C ASP A 56 1.39 -26.69 -2.68
N ASN A 57 0.20 -27.13 -2.26
CA ASN A 57 -0.05 -27.82 -0.99
C ASN A 57 0.79 -29.10 -0.84
N SER A 58 1.33 -29.64 -1.94
CA SER A 58 2.12 -30.89 -1.97
C SER A 58 3.59 -30.72 -1.58
N THR A 59 4.07 -29.50 -1.35
CA THR A 59 5.51 -29.23 -1.19
C THR A 59 5.93 -29.04 0.27
N VAL A 60 7.04 -29.69 0.63
CA VAL A 60 7.71 -29.47 1.90
C VAL A 60 8.18 -28.01 1.96
N LEU A 61 7.72 -27.32 2.99
CA LEU A 61 8.18 -25.99 3.39
C LEU A 61 9.72 -25.91 3.31
N PHE A 62 10.24 -24.90 2.58
CA PHE A 62 11.66 -24.51 2.55
C PHE A 62 12.61 -25.33 1.66
N SER A 63 12.10 -25.85 0.53
CA SER A 63 12.96 -26.34 -0.54
C SER A 63 13.15 -25.28 -1.64
N PRO A 64 14.35 -25.06 -2.21
CA PRO A 64 14.51 -24.31 -3.46
C PRO A 64 13.77 -24.98 -4.66
N PHE A 65 13.21 -26.17 -4.44
CA PHE A 65 12.30 -26.89 -5.34
C PHE A 65 10.83 -26.79 -4.92
N SER A 66 10.46 -25.84 -4.05
CA SER A 66 9.06 -25.60 -3.68
C SER A 66 8.28 -25.31 -4.96
N ARG A 67 7.37 -26.22 -5.32
CA ARG A 67 6.58 -26.08 -6.54
C ARG A 67 5.56 -24.98 -6.29
N VAL A 68 5.59 -23.99 -7.15
CA VAL A 68 4.54 -22.98 -7.24
C VAL A 68 3.57 -23.40 -8.34
N ARG A 69 2.33 -22.97 -8.20
CA ARG A 69 1.29 -23.07 -9.23
C ARG A 69 0.73 -21.68 -9.50
N ALA A 70 0.13 -21.47 -10.67
CA ALA A 70 -0.61 -20.24 -10.92
C ALA A 70 -1.67 -20.04 -9.84
N THR A 71 -1.80 -18.81 -9.36
CA THR A 71 -2.87 -18.44 -8.44
C THR A 71 -4.22 -18.71 -9.14
N PRO A 72 -5.18 -19.37 -8.47
CA PRO A 72 -6.48 -19.69 -9.04
C PRO A 72 -7.36 -18.43 -9.15
N CYS A 73 -6.99 -17.54 -10.06
CA CYS A 73 -7.72 -16.32 -10.45
C CYS A 73 -8.61 -16.68 -11.64
N ASP A 74 -9.91 -16.41 -11.53
CA ASP A 74 -10.88 -16.52 -12.62
C ASP A 74 -10.87 -15.26 -13.50
N CYS A 75 -9.69 -14.72 -13.73
CA CYS A 75 -9.48 -13.41 -14.31
C CYS A 75 -9.19 -13.55 -15.81
N ALA A 76 -9.76 -12.66 -16.63
CA ALA A 76 -9.40 -12.61 -18.04
C ALA A 76 -7.96 -12.07 -18.20
N PRO A 77 -7.21 -12.51 -19.21
CA PRO A 77 -5.97 -11.85 -19.60
C PRO A 77 -6.22 -10.35 -19.84
N PRO A 78 -5.30 -9.47 -19.39
CA PRO A 78 -5.47 -8.04 -19.56
C PRO A 78 -5.46 -7.65 -21.04
N ALA A 79 -6.40 -6.78 -21.42
CA ALA A 79 -6.51 -6.27 -22.78
C ALA A 79 -5.48 -5.16 -23.02
N CYS A 80 -4.28 -5.53 -23.45
CA CYS A 80 -3.14 -4.63 -23.63
C CYS A 80 -2.97 -4.10 -25.06
N GLU A 81 -4.00 -4.17 -25.90
CA GLU A 81 -3.95 -3.77 -27.31
C GLU A 81 -3.57 -2.30 -27.51
N ASN A 82 -3.93 -1.44 -26.55
CA ASN A 82 -3.62 -0.01 -26.56
C ASN A 82 -2.37 0.35 -25.73
N ALA A 83 -1.69 -0.62 -25.12
CA ALA A 83 -0.49 -0.36 -24.34
C ALA A 83 0.78 -0.54 -25.20
N PRO A 84 1.90 0.15 -24.90
CA PRO A 84 3.19 -0.02 -25.59
C PRO A 84 3.76 -1.45 -25.46
N THR A 85 3.08 -2.31 -24.70
CA THR A 85 3.47 -3.65 -24.32
C THR A 85 2.74 -4.74 -25.11
N ALA A 86 2.20 -4.43 -26.30
CA ALA A 86 1.43 -5.37 -27.14
C ALA A 86 2.19 -6.68 -27.48
N SER A 87 3.50 -6.74 -27.22
CA SER A 87 4.36 -7.93 -27.37
C SER A 87 4.44 -8.84 -26.14
N LEU A 88 3.78 -8.54 -25.01
CA LEU A 88 3.82 -9.38 -23.81
C LEU A 88 2.89 -10.59 -23.94
N ASN A 89 3.31 -11.77 -23.45
CA ASN A 89 2.39 -12.86 -23.17
C ASN A 89 1.53 -12.47 -21.94
N VAL A 90 0.38 -11.89 -22.20
CA VAL A 90 -0.56 -11.38 -21.18
C VAL A 90 -1.33 -12.49 -20.47
N THR A 91 -1.34 -13.72 -21.00
CA THR A 91 -2.16 -14.82 -20.47
C THR A 91 -1.82 -15.14 -19.01
N ASP A 92 -0.54 -15.26 -18.69
CA ASP A 92 -0.08 -15.58 -17.33
C ASP A 92 -0.35 -14.44 -16.36
N ARG A 93 -0.46 -13.20 -16.86
CA ARG A 93 -0.69 -12.01 -16.03
C ARG A 93 -2.08 -12.00 -15.40
N ALA A 94 -3.03 -12.74 -15.97
CA ALA A 94 -4.37 -12.92 -15.42
C ALA A 94 -4.33 -13.43 -13.97
N SER A 95 -3.45 -14.37 -13.64
CA SER A 95 -3.43 -14.97 -12.31
C SER A 95 -2.96 -14.03 -11.19
N GLY A 96 -2.30 -12.92 -11.54
CA GLY A 96 -1.81 -11.92 -10.60
C GLY A 96 -2.76 -10.74 -10.34
N LEU A 97 -4.03 -10.84 -10.78
CA LEU A 97 -5.05 -9.78 -10.65
C LEU A 97 -6.09 -10.05 -9.55
N CYS A 98 -5.97 -11.18 -8.83
CA CYS A 98 -6.76 -11.50 -7.65
C CYS A 98 -6.32 -10.63 -6.47
N TYR A 99 -7.27 -10.33 -5.57
CA TYR A 99 -6.97 -9.53 -4.39
C TYR A 99 -7.93 -9.81 -3.24
N LEU A 100 -7.45 -9.49 -2.05
CA LEU A 100 -8.27 -9.30 -0.86
C LEU A 100 -8.58 -7.81 -0.70
N TYR A 101 -9.80 -7.51 -0.27
CA TYR A 101 -10.31 -6.15 -0.15
C TYR A 101 -10.93 -5.90 1.24
N ALA A 102 -10.72 -4.71 1.78
CA ALA A 102 -11.38 -4.17 2.97
C ALA A 102 -11.66 -2.68 2.77
N ASP A 103 -12.68 -2.14 3.43
CA ASP A 103 -12.99 -0.70 3.40
C ASP A 103 -13.56 -0.21 4.73
N ALA A 104 -13.85 1.09 4.80
CA ALA A 104 -14.43 1.74 5.97
C ALA A 104 -15.79 1.16 6.43
N SER A 105 -16.56 0.55 5.53
CA SER A 105 -17.85 -0.09 5.83
C SER A 105 -17.73 -1.57 6.20
N ARG A 106 -16.68 -2.22 5.69
CA ARG A 106 -16.33 -3.62 5.91
C ARG A 106 -14.84 -3.69 6.25
N PRO A 107 -14.45 -3.33 7.49
CA PRO A 107 -13.06 -3.22 7.90
C PRO A 107 -12.46 -4.61 8.19
N TYR A 108 -12.60 -5.56 7.28
CA TYR A 108 -11.99 -6.88 7.34
C TYR A 108 -11.76 -7.39 5.92
N PHE A 109 -10.63 -8.05 5.69
CA PHE A 109 -10.32 -8.56 4.37
C PHE A 109 -11.29 -9.67 3.94
N GLN A 110 -11.75 -9.57 2.69
CA GLN A 110 -12.56 -10.56 1.98
C GLN A 110 -12.00 -10.76 0.58
N HIS A 111 -12.23 -11.94 0.01
CA HIS A 111 -11.87 -12.19 -1.38
C HIS A 111 -12.75 -11.34 -2.31
N PHE A 112 -12.17 -10.68 -3.31
CA PHE A 112 -12.91 -9.74 -4.17
C PHE A 112 -14.17 -10.34 -4.83
N ARG A 113 -14.16 -11.65 -5.15
CA ARG A 113 -15.34 -12.32 -5.71
C ARG A 113 -16.51 -12.47 -4.74
N SER A 114 -16.26 -12.63 -3.43
CA SER A 114 -17.37 -12.66 -2.46
C SER A 114 -18.03 -11.29 -2.28
N LEU A 115 -17.39 -10.22 -2.76
CA LEU A 115 -17.95 -8.87 -2.84
C LEU A 115 -18.62 -8.55 -4.18
N GLY A 116 -18.55 -9.47 -5.16
CA GLY A 116 -19.05 -9.23 -6.52
C GLY A 116 -18.19 -8.25 -7.33
N TYR A 117 -16.92 -8.07 -6.97
CA TYR A 117 -16.01 -7.15 -7.68
C TYR A 117 -15.31 -7.85 -8.86
N ASP A 118 -14.85 -7.02 -9.80
CA ASP A 118 -14.06 -7.42 -10.95
C ASP A 118 -12.56 -7.52 -10.64
N CYS A 119 -11.84 -8.13 -11.57
CA CYS A 119 -10.39 -8.31 -11.51
C CYS A 119 -9.68 -6.97 -11.38
N LEU A 120 -8.64 -6.92 -10.55
CA LEU A 120 -8.01 -5.67 -10.17
C LEU A 120 -7.48 -4.91 -11.38
N GLY A 121 -7.89 -3.65 -11.48
CA GLY A 121 -7.32 -2.73 -12.43
C GLY A 121 -7.46 -3.23 -13.87
N GLN A 122 -8.66 -3.64 -14.27
CA GLN A 122 -9.01 -3.97 -15.66
C GLN A 122 -10.00 -2.97 -16.26
N GLY A 123 -10.38 -1.94 -15.52
CA GLY A 123 -11.40 -0.99 -15.94
C GLY A 123 -12.82 -1.48 -15.68
N GLY A 124 -13.01 -2.55 -14.91
CA GLY A 124 -14.33 -3.07 -14.53
C GLY A 124 -14.85 -2.44 -13.24
N ASN A 125 -15.76 -3.17 -12.57
CA ASN A 125 -16.21 -2.90 -11.21
C ASN A 125 -15.14 -3.32 -10.19
N ASP A 126 -14.03 -2.58 -10.19
CA ASP A 126 -12.94 -2.73 -9.23
C ASP A 126 -12.57 -1.37 -8.60
N PRO A 127 -12.15 -1.35 -7.33
CA PRO A 127 -11.96 -0.11 -6.57
C PRO A 127 -10.85 0.77 -7.15
N LEU A 128 -9.82 0.16 -7.74
CA LEU A 128 -8.70 0.89 -8.33
C LEU A 128 -9.14 1.67 -9.56
N SER A 129 -9.85 1.01 -10.48
CA SER A 129 -10.35 1.65 -11.68
C SER A 129 -11.42 2.70 -11.39
N HIS A 130 -12.35 2.46 -10.46
CA HIS A 130 -13.32 3.48 -10.05
C HIS A 130 -12.67 4.71 -9.41
N THR A 131 -11.66 4.49 -8.57
CA THR A 131 -10.94 5.59 -7.91
C THR A 131 -10.19 6.44 -8.94
N LEU A 132 -9.33 5.82 -9.77
CA LEU A 132 -8.47 6.54 -10.72
C LEU A 132 -9.22 7.19 -11.88
N ARG A 133 -10.36 6.63 -12.32
CA ARG A 133 -11.17 7.24 -13.40
C ARG A 133 -11.61 8.67 -13.12
N GLN A 134 -11.72 9.05 -11.85
CA GLN A 134 -12.12 10.41 -11.47
C GLN A 134 -11.11 11.48 -11.89
N MET A 135 -9.83 11.13 -12.09
CA MET A 135 -8.79 12.05 -12.58
C MET A 135 -9.10 12.62 -13.97
N LYS A 136 -9.89 11.91 -14.79
CA LYS A 136 -10.25 12.31 -16.16
C LYS A 136 -11.69 12.82 -16.29
N ARG A 137 -12.36 13.19 -15.19
CA ARG A 137 -13.68 13.86 -15.29
C ARG A 137 -13.50 15.15 -16.08
N SER A 138 -13.82 15.10 -17.38
CA SER A 138 -13.97 16.28 -18.21
C SER A 138 -15.11 17.10 -17.60
N GLY A 139 -14.95 18.43 -17.56
CA GLY A 139 -15.98 19.37 -17.10
C GLY A 139 -17.17 19.39 -18.05
N ALA A 140 -17.84 18.23 -18.20
CA ALA A 140 -18.95 18.04 -19.08
C ALA A 140 -20.06 18.98 -18.61
N LYS A 141 -20.40 19.94 -19.48
CA LYS A 141 -21.60 20.79 -19.37
C LYS A 141 -22.83 19.89 -19.45
N THR A 142 -23.18 19.24 -18.35
CA THR A 142 -24.53 18.74 -18.15
C THR A 142 -25.34 19.92 -17.64
N ASN A 143 -26.55 20.08 -18.17
CA ASN A 143 -27.39 21.27 -17.99
C ASN A 143 -27.73 21.53 -16.51
N SER A 144 -26.84 22.17 -15.76
CA SER A 144 -27.07 23.07 -14.59
C SER A 144 -25.87 23.19 -13.63
N GLU A 145 -24.79 22.41 -13.76
CA GLU A 145 -23.61 22.52 -12.86
C GLU A 145 -22.28 22.45 -13.62
N GLU A 146 -21.59 23.60 -13.70
CA GLU A 146 -20.24 23.72 -14.24
C GLU A 146 -19.24 23.12 -13.24
N HIS A 147 -18.82 21.87 -13.46
CA HIS A 147 -17.75 21.26 -12.68
C HIS A 147 -16.40 21.62 -13.31
N SER A 148 -15.54 22.30 -12.54
CA SER A 148 -14.14 22.51 -12.95
C SER A 148 -13.42 21.18 -13.10
N PRO A 149 -12.50 21.04 -14.07
CA PRO A 149 -11.70 19.83 -14.21
C PRO A 149 -10.90 19.58 -12.91
N PRO A 150 -10.71 18.31 -12.51
CA PRO A 150 -10.02 17.99 -11.28
C PRO A 150 -8.54 18.35 -11.34
N TYR A 151 -7.96 18.69 -10.20
CA TYR A 151 -6.52 18.71 -10.02
C TYR A 151 -6.04 17.28 -9.76
N TRP A 152 -4.95 16.85 -10.38
CA TRP A 152 -4.38 15.54 -10.11
C TRP A 152 -2.88 15.48 -10.36
N ALA A 153 -2.23 14.49 -9.73
CA ALA A 153 -0.83 14.18 -9.93
C ALA A 153 -0.52 12.69 -9.70
N ILE A 154 0.55 12.21 -10.34
CA ILE A 154 1.11 10.86 -10.19
C ILE A 154 2.54 10.99 -9.67
N PHE A 155 2.93 10.16 -8.72
CA PHE A 155 4.31 10.05 -8.24
C PHE A 155 4.74 8.58 -8.25
N ASN A 156 5.96 8.30 -8.70
CA ASN A 156 6.50 6.95 -8.73
C ASN A 156 8.02 7.02 -8.98
N ASP A 157 8.82 6.40 -8.12
CA ASP A 157 10.28 6.40 -8.22
C ASP A 157 10.87 5.50 -9.32
N GLN A 158 10.03 4.73 -10.01
CA GLN A 158 10.45 3.72 -10.97
C GLN A 158 9.96 3.99 -12.39
N LEU A 159 9.59 5.24 -12.73
CA LEU A 159 9.19 5.61 -14.10
C LEU A 159 10.37 5.80 -15.05
N ASN A 160 11.61 5.52 -14.63
CA ASN A 160 12.81 5.73 -15.46
C ASN A 160 12.75 4.95 -16.78
N GLY A 161 12.17 3.74 -16.80
CA GLY A 161 11.99 2.97 -18.03
C GLY A 161 10.97 3.62 -18.97
N ILE A 162 9.91 4.20 -18.42
CA ILE A 162 8.90 4.94 -19.18
C ILE A 162 9.51 6.26 -19.71
N ALA A 163 10.19 7.03 -18.85
CA ALA A 163 10.85 8.28 -19.20
C ALA A 163 11.88 8.14 -20.32
N GLN A 164 12.65 7.03 -20.33
CA GLN A 164 13.63 6.76 -21.38
C GLN A 164 13.02 6.45 -22.75
N ASN A 165 11.83 5.83 -22.76
CA ASN A 165 11.17 5.37 -23.99
C ASN A 165 10.05 6.31 -24.46
N TYR A 166 9.67 7.31 -23.66
CA TYR A 166 8.65 8.27 -24.04
C TYR A 166 9.18 9.18 -25.16
N HIS A 167 8.42 9.25 -26.24
CA HIS A 167 8.68 10.11 -27.38
C HIS A 167 7.50 11.05 -27.58
N PRO A 168 7.68 12.37 -27.44
CA PRO A 168 6.59 13.32 -27.60
C PRO A 168 6.03 13.29 -29.03
N PRO A 169 4.74 13.64 -29.21
CA PRO A 169 4.07 13.58 -30.52
C PRO A 169 4.71 14.46 -31.61
N ASP A 170 5.45 15.49 -31.22
CA ASP A 170 6.12 16.42 -32.13
C ASP A 170 7.41 15.86 -32.76
N GLY A 171 7.80 14.63 -32.40
CA GLY A 171 8.96 13.94 -32.94
C GLY A 171 10.30 14.54 -32.50
N THR A 172 10.30 15.49 -31.55
CA THR A 172 11.55 16.07 -31.03
C THR A 172 12.28 15.04 -30.19
N ARG A 173 13.43 14.58 -30.69
CA ARG A 173 14.26 13.61 -29.99
C ARG A 173 15.06 14.32 -28.91
N GLN A 174 14.48 14.48 -27.73
CA GLN A 174 15.21 15.00 -26.58
C GLN A 174 16.10 13.92 -25.97
N ALA A 175 17.21 14.34 -25.34
CA ALA A 175 18.02 13.44 -24.53
C ALA A 175 17.15 12.88 -23.39
N PRO A 176 17.10 11.55 -23.18
CA PRO A 176 16.21 10.96 -22.19
C PRO A 176 16.52 11.52 -20.79
N SER A 177 15.47 11.89 -20.03
CA SER A 177 15.57 12.09 -18.58
C SER A 177 15.80 10.72 -17.92
N SER A 178 17.03 10.21 -18.04
CA SER A 178 17.43 8.87 -17.60
C SER A 178 17.61 8.74 -16.09
N GLY A 179 17.18 9.74 -15.32
CA GLY A 179 17.30 9.77 -13.87
C GLY A 179 16.55 8.60 -13.23
N VAL A 180 17.28 7.77 -12.49
CA VAL A 180 16.67 6.84 -11.54
C VAL A 180 16.42 7.64 -10.28
N CYS A 181 15.18 7.76 -9.83
CA CYS A 181 14.88 8.39 -8.54
C CYS A 181 15.45 7.53 -7.41
N SER A 182 16.60 7.91 -6.87
CA SER A 182 17.40 7.07 -5.98
C SER A 182 17.99 7.84 -4.82
N GLY A 183 18.57 7.14 -3.82
CA GLY A 183 19.10 7.77 -2.60
C GLY A 183 20.21 8.82 -2.80
N GLY A 184 20.79 8.93 -3.99
CA GLY A 184 21.78 9.96 -4.31
C GLY A 184 21.19 11.27 -4.84
N ASP A 185 19.89 11.29 -5.13
CA ASP A 185 19.22 12.42 -5.77
C ASP A 185 18.56 13.36 -4.76
N ALA A 186 18.35 14.61 -5.18
CA ALA A 186 17.59 15.59 -4.39
C ALA A 186 16.13 15.15 -4.16
N PHE A 187 15.60 14.29 -5.03
CA PHE A 187 14.31 13.61 -4.87
C PHE A 187 14.56 12.11 -4.93
N SER A 188 14.19 11.40 -3.87
CA SER A 188 14.67 10.04 -3.65
C SER A 188 13.66 9.13 -2.94
N ALA A 189 12.42 9.60 -2.76
CA ALA A 189 11.41 8.81 -2.08
C ALA A 189 11.21 7.44 -2.73
N HIS A 190 10.97 6.38 -1.96
CA HIS A 190 10.55 5.09 -2.50
C HIS A 190 9.03 4.97 -2.58
N ALA A 191 8.39 6.00 -3.11
CA ALA A 191 6.94 6.18 -3.04
C ALA A 191 6.29 6.04 -4.40
N LYS A 192 5.06 5.52 -4.41
CA LYS A 192 4.26 5.38 -5.64
C LYS A 192 2.78 5.60 -5.35
N GLY A 193 2.09 6.25 -6.27
CA GLY A 193 0.70 6.57 -6.07
C GLY A 193 0.16 7.65 -6.98
N ALA A 194 -1.03 8.11 -6.63
CA ALA A 194 -1.71 9.20 -7.31
C ALA A 194 -2.58 9.96 -6.32
N LEU A 195 -2.92 11.19 -6.65
CA LEU A 195 -3.96 11.95 -5.97
C LEU A 195 -4.79 12.71 -6.98
N ALA A 196 -6.06 12.91 -6.66
CA ALA A 196 -6.97 13.74 -7.44
C ALA A 196 -7.95 14.43 -6.50
N PHE A 197 -8.27 15.69 -6.79
CA PHE A 197 -9.09 16.50 -5.90
C PHE A 197 -9.74 17.69 -6.62
N GLU A 198 -10.79 18.20 -6.02
CA GLU A 198 -11.37 19.50 -6.32
C GLU A 198 -10.98 20.47 -5.19
N ALA A 199 -10.64 21.70 -5.53
CA ALA A 199 -10.13 22.67 -4.55
C ALA A 199 -11.15 23.05 -3.45
N THR A 200 -12.43 22.73 -3.66
CA THR A 200 -13.53 23.03 -2.74
C THR A 200 -13.94 21.83 -1.89
N THR A 201 -13.91 20.61 -2.44
CA THR A 201 -14.44 19.42 -1.76
C THR A 201 -13.36 18.45 -1.27
N GLY A 202 -12.11 18.64 -1.68
CA GLY A 202 -11.06 17.65 -1.48
C GLY A 202 -11.11 16.53 -2.49
N GLY A 203 -10.65 15.34 -2.12
CA GLY A 203 -10.35 14.28 -3.08
C GLY A 203 -9.86 12.98 -2.47
N PHE A 204 -9.12 12.22 -3.27
CA PHE A 204 -8.46 11.00 -2.80
C PHE A 204 -6.93 11.12 -2.83
N PHE A 205 -6.29 10.38 -1.91
CA PHE A 205 -4.88 10.02 -1.99
C PHE A 205 -4.78 8.49 -2.11
N LEU A 206 -3.98 8.01 -3.07
CA LEU A 206 -3.72 6.58 -3.33
C LEU A 206 -2.23 6.29 -3.13
N GLN A 207 -1.93 5.35 -2.24
CA GLN A 207 -0.60 4.74 -2.08
C GLN A 207 -0.59 3.34 -2.70
N THR A 208 0.50 2.97 -3.36
CA THR A 208 0.70 1.63 -3.92
C THR A 208 2.15 1.15 -3.84
N SER A 209 2.36 -0.15 -3.71
CA SER A 209 3.70 -0.75 -3.85
C SER A 209 4.05 -1.14 -5.29
N THR A 210 3.22 -0.79 -6.27
CA THR A 210 3.30 -1.30 -7.65
C THR A 210 4.26 -0.46 -8.52
N PRO A 211 5.40 -1.00 -8.99
CA PRO A 211 6.28 -0.25 -9.88
C PRO A 211 5.60 0.16 -11.19
N ASN A 212 6.05 1.27 -11.78
CA ASN A 212 5.51 1.77 -13.05
C ASN A 212 3.98 2.02 -13.09
N PHE A 213 3.29 2.02 -11.95
CA PHE A 213 1.85 2.23 -11.85
C PHE A 213 1.52 3.41 -10.92
N PRO A 214 0.53 4.27 -11.26
CA PRO A 214 -0.14 4.34 -12.57
C PRO A 214 0.83 4.74 -13.71
N ASP A 215 0.62 4.22 -14.93
CA ASP A 215 1.46 4.56 -16.11
C ASP A 215 0.92 5.82 -16.78
N PRO A 216 1.67 6.94 -16.78
CA PRO A 216 1.21 8.23 -17.28
C PRO A 216 1.11 8.33 -18.82
N THR A 217 1.74 7.44 -19.59
CA THR A 217 1.84 7.57 -21.07
C THR A 217 0.56 7.27 -21.81
N LEU A 218 -0.35 6.56 -21.17
CA LEU A 218 -1.62 6.12 -21.74
C LEU A 218 -2.78 7.05 -21.33
N TYR A 219 -2.48 8.16 -20.66
CA TYR A 219 -3.48 9.16 -20.29
C TYR A 219 -3.85 10.12 -21.43
N THR A 220 -3.24 9.99 -22.62
CA THR A 220 -3.16 11.04 -23.65
C THR A 220 -4.24 11.07 -24.73
N SER A 221 -5.15 10.07 -24.83
CA SER A 221 -6.28 10.14 -25.78
C SER A 221 -7.62 10.36 -25.04
N GLU A 222 -8.37 11.38 -25.43
CA GLU A 222 -9.71 11.68 -24.89
C GLU A 222 -10.74 10.56 -25.16
N ASP A 223 -10.54 9.76 -26.23
CA ASP A 223 -11.50 8.75 -26.70
C ASP A 223 -11.25 7.33 -26.16
N SER A 224 -10.06 7.02 -25.67
CA SER A 224 -9.86 5.78 -24.94
C SER A 224 -10.07 6.08 -23.46
N GLY A 225 -11.00 5.37 -22.81
CA GLY A 225 -11.20 5.40 -21.37
C GLY A 225 -9.99 4.89 -20.58
N ALA A 226 -8.77 5.17 -21.03
CA ALA A 226 -7.48 4.59 -20.67
C ALA A 226 -7.05 5.06 -19.28
N PHE A 227 -7.77 4.53 -18.30
CA PHE A 227 -7.19 3.72 -17.27
C PHE A 227 -6.25 2.66 -17.90
N VAL A 228 -5.01 2.59 -17.44
CA VAL A 228 -4.09 1.52 -17.85
C VAL A 228 -4.37 0.31 -17.01
N ALA A 229 -4.71 -0.80 -17.66
CA ALA A 229 -4.84 -2.04 -16.94
C ALA A 229 -3.52 -2.36 -16.23
N LEU A 230 -3.59 -2.64 -14.93
CA LEU A 230 -2.44 -2.99 -14.09
C LEU A 230 -1.60 -4.12 -14.71
N GLY A 231 -2.28 -5.00 -15.45
CA GLY A 231 -1.70 -6.09 -16.22
C GLY A 231 -0.93 -5.70 -17.49
N CYS A 232 -0.84 -4.43 -17.89
CA CYS A 232 -0.28 -4.02 -19.19
C CYS A 232 1.04 -3.26 -19.10
N GLN A 233 1.80 -3.46 -18.03
CA GLN A 233 3.09 -2.79 -17.82
C GLN A 233 4.22 -3.83 -17.90
N VAL A 234 5.36 -3.46 -18.52
CA VAL A 234 6.54 -4.32 -18.82
C VAL A 234 7.28 -4.82 -17.57
N ASP A 235 6.73 -4.63 -16.39
CA ASP A 235 7.34 -4.94 -15.10
C ASP A 235 6.63 -6.10 -14.38
N ASN A 236 7.15 -6.45 -13.21
CA ASN A 236 6.72 -7.51 -12.32
C ASN A 236 5.45 -7.17 -11.51
N ASN A 237 4.66 -6.23 -12.00
CA ASN A 237 3.53 -5.61 -11.28
C ASN A 237 2.48 -6.62 -10.83
N VAL A 238 2.16 -7.59 -11.68
CA VAL A 238 1.24 -8.67 -11.33
C VAL A 238 1.94 -9.89 -10.72
N GLN A 239 3.26 -10.00 -10.90
CA GLN A 239 4.04 -11.16 -10.49
C GLN A 239 4.06 -11.34 -8.97
N TYR A 240 4.31 -10.26 -8.24
CA TYR A 240 4.47 -10.29 -6.80
C TYR A 240 3.21 -9.86 -6.06
N ALA A 241 3.07 -10.28 -4.81
CA ALA A 241 2.05 -9.75 -3.92
C ALA A 241 2.29 -8.26 -3.68
N GLN A 242 1.23 -7.45 -3.60
CA GLN A 242 1.33 -5.99 -3.44
C GLN A 242 0.21 -5.48 -2.53
N HIS A 243 0.33 -4.24 -2.09
CA HIS A 243 -0.75 -3.54 -1.41
C HIS A 243 -1.11 -2.24 -2.11
N MET A 244 -2.33 -1.78 -1.84
CA MET A 244 -2.81 -0.46 -2.19
C MET A 244 -3.70 0.06 -1.05
N LEU A 245 -3.62 1.35 -0.78
CA LEU A 245 -4.47 2.07 0.17
C LEU A 245 -4.97 3.34 -0.52
N ALA A 246 -6.28 3.57 -0.53
CA ALA A 246 -6.81 4.89 -0.88
C ALA A 246 -7.65 5.45 0.25
N MET A 247 -7.59 6.77 0.41
CA MET A 247 -8.30 7.52 1.44
C MET A 247 -8.99 8.72 0.83
N SER A 248 -10.22 8.99 1.26
CA SER A 248 -10.94 10.23 0.95
C SER A 248 -10.58 11.28 2.00
N LEU A 249 -10.18 12.45 1.55
CA LEU A 249 -9.68 13.55 2.37
C LEU A 249 -10.35 14.84 1.90
N ASP A 250 -10.83 15.65 2.84
CA ASP A 250 -11.21 17.02 2.52
C ASP A 250 -9.97 17.85 2.12
N MET A 251 -10.22 19.06 1.62
CA MET A 251 -9.13 19.89 1.12
C MET A 251 -8.12 20.29 2.21
N ASP A 252 -8.58 20.54 3.44
CA ASP A 252 -7.69 20.93 4.55
C ASP A 252 -6.75 19.78 4.92
N GLN A 253 -7.28 18.55 4.93
CA GLN A 253 -6.51 17.34 5.18
C GLN A 253 -5.55 17.02 4.03
N LEU A 254 -5.94 17.26 2.77
CA LEU A 254 -5.04 17.17 1.63
C LEU A 254 -3.91 18.19 1.67
N ARG A 255 -4.17 19.43 2.11
CA ARG A 255 -3.12 20.44 2.31
C ARG A 255 -2.16 20.04 3.41
N LEU A 256 -2.68 19.57 4.54
CA LEU A 256 -1.86 19.05 5.64
C LEU A 256 -0.97 17.90 5.17
N LEU A 257 -1.53 16.97 4.39
CA LEU A 257 -0.78 15.88 3.79
C LEU A 257 0.29 16.41 2.82
N GLY A 258 -0.06 17.29 1.87
CA GLY A 258 0.88 17.89 0.91
C GLY A 258 2.03 18.61 1.60
N GLY A 259 1.73 19.41 2.61
CA GLY A 259 2.71 20.16 3.39
C GLY A 259 3.71 19.26 4.09
N ASN A 260 3.31 18.06 4.52
CA ASN A 260 4.20 17.08 5.13
C ASN A 260 4.87 16.16 4.11
N LEU A 261 4.23 15.82 2.98
CA LEU A 261 4.81 14.98 1.92
C LEU A 261 6.06 15.61 1.27
N GLN A 262 6.20 16.93 1.35
CA GLN A 262 7.45 17.63 1.00
C GLN A 262 8.68 17.02 1.71
N THR A 263 8.52 16.50 2.93
CA THR A 263 9.57 15.83 3.70
C THR A 263 10.08 14.56 3.01
N ALA A 264 9.21 13.81 2.32
CA ALA A 264 9.59 12.56 1.66
C ALA A 264 10.45 12.76 0.42
N ARG A 265 10.36 13.93 -0.22
CA ARG A 265 11.02 14.22 -1.51
C ARG A 265 10.54 13.28 -2.61
N LEU A 266 9.22 13.27 -2.84
CA LEU A 266 8.55 12.43 -3.84
C LEU A 266 9.08 12.69 -5.25
N CYS A 267 9.11 11.64 -6.07
CA CYS A 267 9.50 11.72 -7.47
C CYS A 267 8.26 11.75 -8.37
N SER A 268 8.02 12.91 -8.95
CA SER A 268 6.91 13.20 -9.87
C SER A 268 7.41 14.20 -10.92
N GLY A 269 6.60 15.17 -11.35
CA GLY A 269 6.98 16.21 -12.30
C GLY A 269 8.20 17.03 -11.83
N ASN A 270 8.41 17.18 -10.52
CA ASN A 270 9.60 17.83 -9.95
C ASN A 270 10.94 17.16 -10.35
N PHE A 271 10.94 15.86 -10.59
CA PHE A 271 12.12 15.04 -10.86
C PHE A 271 12.22 14.67 -12.33
N TYR A 272 11.14 14.16 -12.93
CA TYR A 272 11.09 13.76 -14.34
C TYR A 272 10.88 14.97 -15.25
N ARG A 273 11.83 15.90 -15.23
CA ARG A 273 11.85 17.11 -16.05
C ARG A 273 13.11 17.17 -16.92
N SER A 274 12.97 17.66 -18.14
CA SER A 274 14.07 17.91 -19.06
C SER A 274 14.77 19.21 -18.66
N LYS A 275 16.10 19.28 -18.85
CA LYS A 275 16.86 20.52 -18.69
C LYS A 275 16.68 21.47 -19.88
N THR A 276 16.05 21.01 -20.96
CA THR A 276 15.86 21.74 -22.22
C THR A 276 14.42 21.55 -22.70
N GLU A 277 13.52 22.45 -22.26
CA GLU A 277 12.13 22.71 -22.72
C GLU A 277 11.17 21.54 -23.03
N SER A 278 10.14 21.40 -22.18
CA SER A 278 8.72 21.04 -22.41
C SER A 278 8.26 19.85 -23.28
N THR A 279 9.03 18.78 -23.52
CA THR A 279 8.45 17.58 -24.17
C THR A 279 8.86 16.23 -23.56
N ASP A 280 8.97 16.17 -22.23
CA ASP A 280 9.28 14.94 -21.50
C ASP A 280 8.12 14.44 -20.61
N LEU A 281 8.37 13.37 -19.84
CA LEU A 281 7.36 12.71 -19.00
C LEU A 281 6.66 13.67 -18.02
N HIS A 282 7.30 14.80 -17.67
CA HIS A 282 6.81 15.86 -16.79
C HIS A 282 5.33 16.20 -17.04
N GLU A 283 4.97 16.52 -18.28
CA GLU A 283 3.63 17.03 -18.62
C GLU A 283 2.53 15.99 -18.40
N LEU A 284 2.89 14.70 -18.32
CA LEU A 284 1.96 13.60 -18.10
C LEU A 284 1.78 13.24 -16.61
N LEU A 285 2.58 13.85 -15.72
CA LEU A 285 2.57 13.50 -14.29
C LEU A 285 1.63 14.36 -13.45
N ALA A 286 1.02 15.38 -14.02
CA ALA A 286 -0.03 16.15 -13.37
C ALA A 286 -0.98 16.82 -14.37
N SER A 287 -2.14 17.20 -13.87
CA SER A 287 -3.13 17.98 -14.59
C SER A 287 -2.60 19.37 -14.94
N LYS A 288 -2.92 19.89 -16.13
CA LYS A 288 -2.47 21.23 -16.59
C LYS A 288 -2.82 22.35 -15.61
N ASN A 289 -4.04 22.36 -15.08
CA ASN A 289 -4.48 23.30 -14.06
C ASN A 289 -3.65 23.23 -12.77
N LEU A 290 -3.17 22.06 -12.35
CA LEU A 290 -2.26 21.98 -11.18
C LEU A 290 -0.90 22.63 -11.48
N TYR A 291 -0.39 22.48 -12.70
CA TYR A 291 0.82 23.19 -13.13
C TYR A 291 0.62 24.71 -13.18
N ASP A 292 -0.49 25.17 -13.76
CA ASP A 292 -0.79 26.59 -13.94
C ASP A 292 -1.10 27.28 -12.61
N ASP A 293 -1.96 26.68 -11.78
CA ASP A 293 -2.52 27.32 -10.59
C ASP A 293 -1.65 27.08 -9.34
N GLY A 294 -1.00 25.91 -9.24
CA GLY A 294 -0.35 25.45 -8.01
C GLY A 294 0.89 26.26 -7.60
N ALA A 295 1.63 26.79 -8.58
CA ALA A 295 2.83 27.60 -8.33
C ALA A 295 2.51 29.01 -7.80
N ASN A 296 1.27 29.47 -7.97
CA ASN A 296 0.87 30.83 -7.63
C ASN A 296 -0.06 30.84 -6.42
N ALA A 297 0.52 31.06 -5.24
CA ALA A 297 -0.23 31.16 -3.99
C ALA A 297 -1.33 32.26 -3.99
N SER A 298 -1.27 33.24 -4.91
CA SER A 298 -2.33 34.25 -5.07
C SER A 298 -3.54 33.77 -5.87
N VAL A 299 -3.41 32.68 -6.63
CA VAL A 299 -4.52 32.03 -7.36
C VAL A 299 -5.29 31.12 -6.42
N ASN A 300 -4.58 30.23 -5.72
CA ASN A 300 -5.21 29.38 -4.72
C ASN A 300 -4.18 28.83 -3.72
N ALA A 301 -4.20 29.37 -2.50
CA ALA A 301 -3.35 28.92 -1.41
C ALA A 301 -3.57 27.45 -1.03
N ASN A 302 -4.70 26.83 -1.42
CA ASN A 302 -4.96 25.42 -1.16
C ASN A 302 -4.13 24.48 -2.04
N LEU A 303 -3.57 24.96 -3.14
CA LEU A 303 -2.87 24.11 -4.11
C LEU A 303 -1.36 24.05 -3.87
N THR A 304 -0.81 25.07 -3.22
CA THR A 304 0.64 25.29 -3.12
C THR A 304 1.33 24.15 -2.40
N GLU A 305 0.77 23.62 -1.31
CA GLU A 305 1.46 22.55 -0.56
C GLU A 305 1.57 21.24 -1.34
N LEU A 306 0.53 20.90 -2.11
CA LEU A 306 0.51 19.71 -2.99
C LEU A 306 1.39 19.91 -4.23
N TYR A 307 1.33 21.10 -4.85
CA TYR A 307 2.23 21.49 -5.92
C TYR A 307 3.69 21.37 -5.47
N ASP A 308 4.02 21.87 -4.29
CA ASP A 308 5.37 21.84 -3.77
C ASP A 308 5.90 20.42 -3.55
N ALA A 309 5.06 19.52 -3.01
CA ALA A 309 5.45 18.14 -2.75
C ALA A 309 5.76 17.34 -4.03
N LEU A 310 5.11 17.67 -5.15
CA LEU A 310 5.09 16.84 -6.36
C LEU A 310 5.75 17.50 -7.58
N LEU A 311 5.62 18.81 -7.72
CA LEU A 311 5.91 19.52 -8.96
C LEU A 311 6.98 20.59 -8.80
N ASN A 312 7.20 21.14 -7.60
CA ASN A 312 8.25 22.13 -7.36
C ASN A 312 9.66 21.48 -7.34
N PRO A 313 10.52 21.77 -8.32
CA PRO A 313 11.84 21.19 -8.39
C PRO A 313 12.87 21.87 -7.47
N SER A 314 12.54 23.04 -6.95
CA SER A 314 13.36 23.85 -6.05
C SER A 314 12.92 23.72 -4.59
N LEU A 315 12.11 22.69 -4.28
CA LEU A 315 11.67 22.38 -2.94
C LEU A 315 12.87 22.33 -1.98
N PRO A 316 12.82 23.01 -0.81
CA PRO A 316 13.87 22.90 0.21
C PRO A 316 13.95 21.50 0.84
N GLU A 317 15.14 21.08 1.25
CA GLU A 317 15.31 19.84 2.02
C GLU A 317 14.82 20.02 3.46
N ARG A 318 14.24 18.96 4.03
CA ARG A 318 13.88 18.88 5.45
C ARG A 318 14.71 17.81 6.14
N THR A 319 15.29 18.15 7.29
CA THR A 319 16.24 17.29 8.01
C THR A 319 15.57 16.30 8.96
N GLN A 320 14.30 16.53 9.32
CA GLN A 320 13.55 15.70 10.24
C GLN A 320 12.33 15.07 9.57
N SER A 321 12.01 13.85 9.97
CA SER A 321 10.76 13.19 9.61
C SER A 321 9.59 13.90 10.31
N ALA A 322 8.39 13.79 9.72
CA ALA A 322 7.18 14.42 10.25
C ALA A 322 6.17 13.37 10.68
N THR A 323 5.50 13.59 11.81
CA THR A 323 4.36 12.80 12.28
C THR A 323 3.15 13.71 12.50
N PHE A 324 1.98 13.24 12.07
CA PHE A 324 0.73 13.99 12.19
C PHE A 324 -0.47 13.05 12.03
N THR A 325 -1.67 13.55 12.29
CA THR A 325 -2.91 12.81 12.13
C THR A 325 -3.73 13.41 11.01
N LEU A 326 -4.25 12.56 10.13
CA LEU A 326 -5.27 12.92 9.16
C LEU A 326 -6.66 12.53 9.67
N THR A 327 -7.63 13.38 9.41
CA THR A 327 -9.05 13.03 9.55
C THR A 327 -9.59 12.62 8.19
N LEU A 328 -10.22 11.46 8.10
CA LEU A 328 -10.82 10.99 6.86
C LEU A 328 -12.15 11.70 6.61
N GLN A 329 -12.42 11.97 5.33
CA GLN A 329 -13.67 12.59 4.93
C GLN A 329 -14.85 11.69 5.29
N HIS A 330 -15.88 12.28 5.91
CA HIS A 330 -17.11 11.57 6.18
C HIS A 330 -17.81 11.22 4.87
N VAL A 331 -18.06 9.93 4.65
CA VAL A 331 -18.82 9.47 3.50
C VAL A 331 -20.18 8.95 3.99
N PRO A 332 -21.31 9.48 3.49
CA PRO A 332 -22.63 9.01 3.88
C PRO A 332 -22.74 7.51 3.59
N ALA A 333 -23.10 6.71 4.60
CA ALA A 333 -23.26 5.28 4.43
C ALA A 333 -24.31 4.99 3.35
N SER A 334 -23.95 4.22 2.32
CA SER A 334 -24.95 3.61 1.44
C SER A 334 -25.75 2.59 2.24
N SER A 335 -27.08 2.60 2.09
CA SER A 335 -27.92 1.59 2.73
C SER A 335 -27.57 0.21 2.17
N PRO A 336 -27.29 -0.81 3.01
CA PRO A 336 -26.95 -2.14 2.51
C PRO A 336 -28.13 -2.72 1.72
N THR A 337 -27.82 -3.28 0.57
CA THR A 337 -28.79 -3.91 -0.32
C THR A 337 -29.38 -5.17 0.32
N LYS A 338 -30.56 -5.61 -0.14
CA LYS A 338 -31.22 -6.82 0.38
C LYS A 338 -30.36 -8.09 0.24
N ALA A 339 -29.52 -8.16 -0.80
CA ALA A 339 -28.57 -9.25 -1.02
C ALA A 339 -27.45 -9.30 0.05
N GLU A 340 -27.00 -8.14 0.54
CA GLU A 340 -25.99 -8.05 1.61
C GLU A 340 -26.56 -8.46 2.97
N ARG A 341 -27.87 -8.26 3.20
CA ARG A 341 -28.56 -8.74 4.42
C ARG A 341 -28.73 -10.27 4.43
N GLU A 342 -28.87 -10.89 3.28
CA GLU A 342 -29.09 -12.34 3.15
C GLU A 342 -27.77 -13.15 3.20
N SER A 343 -26.61 -12.50 3.02
CA SER A 343 -25.26 -13.12 3.16
C SER A 343 -24.76 -13.22 4.61
N ALA A 344 -25.44 -12.60 5.57
CA ALA A 344 -25.04 -12.57 6.99
C ALA A 344 -25.29 -13.87 7.78
N VAL A 345 -25.61 -14.99 7.12
CA VAL A 345 -25.86 -16.28 7.78
C VAL A 345 -24.81 -17.28 7.35
N PHE A 346 -23.80 -17.50 8.21
CA PHE A 346 -23.20 -18.79 8.60
C PHE A 346 -21.79 -18.54 9.20
N VAL A 347 -21.73 -18.41 10.52
CA VAL A 347 -20.50 -18.64 11.29
C VAL A 347 -20.58 -20.08 11.81
N PRO A 348 -19.74 -21.04 11.36
CA PRO A 348 -19.64 -22.31 12.04
C PRO A 348 -18.84 -22.10 13.33
N PHE A 349 -19.53 -22.29 14.46
CA PHE A 349 -18.95 -22.48 15.77
C PHE A 349 -17.97 -23.67 15.71
N LEU A 350 -16.68 -23.43 15.96
CA LEU A 350 -15.71 -24.50 16.22
C LEU A 350 -15.10 -24.24 17.59
N GLY A 351 -15.19 -25.25 18.44
CA GLY A 351 -15.11 -25.14 19.89
C GLY A 351 -13.71 -25.03 20.48
N GLU A 352 -13.71 -24.39 21.66
CA GLU A 352 -12.98 -24.71 22.88
C GLU A 352 -11.46 -24.89 22.82
N LYS A 353 -10.75 -23.79 23.10
CA LYS A 353 -10.01 -23.65 24.37
C LYS A 353 -9.80 -22.17 24.70
N GLU A 354 -10.15 -21.82 25.94
CA GLU A 354 -10.10 -20.47 26.51
C GLU A 354 -8.68 -19.87 26.55
N SER A 355 -8.54 -18.71 25.91
CA SER A 355 -7.84 -17.55 26.47
C SER A 355 -8.53 -16.31 25.91
N SER A 356 -9.16 -15.54 26.80
CA SER A 356 -10.14 -14.51 26.46
C SER A 356 -9.51 -13.31 25.76
N LEU A 357 -9.79 -13.16 24.46
CA LEU A 357 -9.94 -11.84 23.85
C LEU A 357 -11.43 -11.50 23.92
N VAL A 358 -11.73 -10.41 24.62
CA VAL A 358 -13.08 -9.88 24.85
C VAL A 358 -13.86 -9.81 23.53
N GLU A 359 -15.10 -10.29 23.56
CA GLU A 359 -16.05 -10.24 22.45
C GLU A 359 -16.19 -8.82 21.89
N LEU A 360 -15.52 -8.53 20.78
CA LEU A 360 -15.74 -7.34 19.95
C LEU A 360 -17.00 -7.54 19.09
N ASN A 361 -18.16 -7.69 19.73
CA ASN A 361 -19.47 -7.83 19.09
C ASN A 361 -20.49 -6.80 19.61
N SER A 362 -20.05 -5.56 19.85
CA SER A 362 -20.94 -4.46 20.24
C SER A 362 -20.69 -3.18 19.43
N ALA A 363 -20.96 -3.21 18.13
CA ALA A 363 -21.14 -2.00 17.32
C ALA A 363 -21.88 -2.29 16.00
N LEU A 364 -23.13 -2.79 16.09
CA LEU A 364 -24.10 -2.72 14.98
C LEU A 364 -25.26 -1.75 15.30
N GLN A 365 -25.06 -0.85 16.27
CA GLN A 365 -25.88 0.35 16.38
C GLN A 365 -25.25 1.43 15.50
N VAL A 366 -25.97 1.79 14.43
CA VAL A 366 -25.69 2.99 13.65
C VAL A 366 -26.00 4.17 14.56
N GLU A 367 -25.03 4.57 15.39
CA GLU A 367 -25.05 5.89 16.00
C GLU A 367 -24.75 6.92 14.91
N GLU A 368 -25.60 7.93 14.84
CA GLU A 368 -25.58 9.05 13.88
C GLU A 368 -24.34 9.94 14.02
N THR A 369 -23.41 9.60 14.92
CA THR A 369 -22.15 10.30 15.19
C THR A 369 -21.01 9.33 15.52
N ALA A 370 -20.74 8.34 14.67
CA ALA A 370 -19.49 7.60 14.76
C ALA A 370 -18.31 8.61 14.75
N PRO A 371 -17.32 8.47 15.66
CA PRO A 371 -16.20 9.40 15.73
C PRO A 371 -15.47 9.46 14.38
N PRO A 372 -14.91 10.62 14.02
CA PRO A 372 -14.17 10.77 12.78
C PRO A 372 -13.06 9.72 12.70
N GLN A 373 -12.97 9.03 11.56
CA GLN A 373 -11.91 8.05 11.36
C GLN A 373 -10.60 8.80 11.15
N VAL A 374 -9.58 8.42 11.93
CA VAL A 374 -8.27 9.06 11.90
C VAL A 374 -7.20 8.11 11.40
N VAL A 375 -6.19 8.67 10.75
CA VAL A 375 -5.01 7.96 10.26
C VAL A 375 -3.78 8.65 10.81
N GLU A 376 -2.93 7.89 11.52
CA GLU A 376 -1.62 8.39 11.92
C GLU A 376 -0.66 8.27 10.75
N VAL A 377 0.04 9.36 10.45
CA VAL A 377 0.92 9.47 9.30
C VAL A 377 2.34 9.76 9.76
N LEU A 378 3.27 8.94 9.30
CA LEU A 378 4.71 9.21 9.37
C LEU A 378 5.22 9.48 7.95
N VAL A 379 5.89 10.62 7.77
CA VAL A 379 6.61 10.95 6.53
C VAL A 379 8.09 11.03 6.83
N LYS A 380 8.82 10.03 6.35
CA LYS A 380 10.27 9.89 6.56
C LYS A 380 11.05 10.76 5.57
N THR A 381 12.05 11.47 6.08
CA THR A 381 13.06 12.18 5.25
C THR A 381 14.20 11.25 4.82
N PRO A 382 14.81 11.44 3.63
CA PRO A 382 16.05 10.76 3.25
C PRO A 382 17.25 11.13 4.14
N LYS A 383 17.19 12.24 4.91
CA LYS A 383 18.29 12.65 5.80
C LYS A 383 18.39 11.81 7.08
N GLU A 384 17.30 11.19 7.49
CA GLU A 384 17.26 10.33 8.66
C GLU A 384 17.58 8.89 8.23
N SER A 385 18.84 8.49 8.39
CA SER A 385 19.35 7.20 7.90
C SER A 385 19.06 6.01 8.82
N VAL A 386 17.85 6.00 9.40
CA VAL A 386 17.37 4.98 10.34
C VAL A 386 16.49 3.97 9.58
N PRO A 387 16.52 2.66 9.93
CA PRO A 387 15.58 1.69 9.37
C PRO A 387 14.12 2.15 9.50
N PRO A 388 13.35 2.24 8.40
CA PRO A 388 12.09 3.00 8.41
C PRO A 388 11.04 2.49 9.41
N TRP A 389 10.88 1.17 9.52
CA TRP A 389 9.91 0.58 10.43
C TRP A 389 10.29 0.70 11.91
N ALA A 390 11.54 1.05 12.24
CA ALA A 390 11.91 1.38 13.62
C ALA A 390 11.33 2.73 14.05
N ILE A 391 11.24 3.69 13.12
CA ILE A 391 10.58 4.98 13.33
C ILE A 391 9.07 4.77 13.49
N VAL A 392 8.47 3.85 12.70
CA VAL A 392 7.05 3.48 12.84
C VAL A 392 6.77 2.88 14.23
N ALA A 393 7.56 1.90 14.66
CA ALA A 393 7.40 1.28 15.98
C ALA A 393 7.47 2.31 17.11
N GLU A 394 8.38 3.27 16.99
CA GLU A 394 8.49 4.36 17.95
C GLU A 394 7.29 5.32 17.90
N THR A 395 6.86 5.71 16.70
CA THR A 395 5.71 6.62 16.50
C THR A 395 4.44 6.03 17.11
N LEU A 396 4.20 4.74 16.88
CA LEU A 396 3.04 4.01 17.41
C LEU A 396 3.24 3.51 18.85
N GLN A 397 4.43 3.73 19.41
CA GLN A 397 4.83 3.28 20.74
C GLN A 397 4.54 1.80 21.00
N SER A 398 4.79 0.95 20.00
CA SER A 398 4.42 -0.46 20.03
C SER A 398 5.41 -1.32 19.29
N ASP A 399 5.50 -2.58 19.72
CA ASP A 399 6.02 -3.65 18.87
C ASP A 399 5.19 -3.75 17.60
N ILE A 400 5.84 -4.10 16.50
CA ILE A 400 5.19 -4.23 15.20
C ILE A 400 5.65 -5.49 14.46
N SER A 401 4.78 -6.00 13.60
CA SER A 401 5.08 -7.07 12.67
C SER A 401 4.85 -6.61 11.24
N VAL A 402 5.82 -6.85 10.37
CA VAL A 402 5.91 -6.18 9.06
C VAL A 402 6.12 -7.18 7.92
N ALA A 403 5.31 -7.07 6.87
CA ALA A 403 5.61 -7.61 5.55
C ALA A 403 6.39 -6.54 4.80
N SER A 404 7.73 -6.63 4.77
CA SER A 404 8.58 -5.51 4.37
C SER A 404 9.66 -5.90 3.36
N TRP A 405 9.32 -6.76 2.40
CA TRP A 405 10.21 -7.23 1.32
C TRP A 405 11.62 -7.59 1.84
N TRP A 406 11.71 -8.73 2.51
CA TRP A 406 12.94 -9.26 3.08
C TRP A 406 13.42 -10.49 2.30
N ASP A 407 14.60 -10.50 1.66
CA ASP A 407 15.05 -11.62 0.81
C ASP A 407 16.51 -12.05 1.08
N SER A 408 17.01 -13.12 0.44
CA SER A 408 18.35 -13.67 0.73
C SER A 408 19.54 -12.69 0.55
N GLY A 409 19.32 -11.60 -0.19
CA GLY A 409 20.26 -10.53 -0.46
C GLY A 409 19.87 -9.17 0.15
N PHE A 410 18.61 -8.91 0.48
CA PHE A 410 18.09 -7.58 0.86
C PHE A 410 17.15 -7.65 2.08
N GLY A 411 16.78 -6.52 2.68
CA GLY A 411 15.98 -6.39 3.94
C GLY A 411 16.83 -6.44 5.22
N ILE A 412 16.24 -6.44 6.42
CA ILE A 412 16.96 -6.47 7.72
C ILE A 412 16.49 -7.57 8.68
N PRO A 413 17.36 -8.07 9.60
CA PRO A 413 16.95 -8.98 10.67
C PRO A 413 15.83 -8.40 11.50
N ASN A 414 15.11 -9.28 12.19
CA ASN A 414 14.25 -8.84 13.28
C ASN A 414 15.05 -7.96 14.24
N VAL A 415 14.43 -6.87 14.66
CA VAL A 415 14.92 -6.06 15.77
C VAL A 415 14.14 -6.53 16.97
N CYS A 416 14.77 -7.25 17.89
CA CYS A 416 14.08 -7.71 19.08
C CYS A 416 14.43 -6.82 20.25
N ALA A 417 13.43 -6.39 20.97
CA ALA A 417 13.68 -5.48 22.06
C ALA A 417 14.41 -6.15 23.22
N GLY A 418 15.30 -5.35 23.82
CA GLY A 418 16.36 -5.83 24.68
C GLY A 418 17.65 -6.22 23.93
N ASP A 419 17.63 -6.46 22.61
CA ASP A 419 18.87 -6.69 21.87
C ASP A 419 19.75 -5.43 21.95
N ASP A 420 21.02 -5.61 22.32
CA ASP A 420 21.99 -4.55 22.57
C ASP A 420 22.79 -4.24 21.30
N PHE A 421 22.58 -3.05 20.77
CA PHE A 421 23.20 -2.55 19.54
C PHE A 421 24.47 -1.73 19.80
N THR A 422 24.88 -1.48 21.05
CA THR A 422 26.13 -0.78 21.38
C THR A 422 27.39 -1.38 20.74
N PRO A 423 27.51 -2.71 20.52
CA PRO A 423 28.68 -3.30 19.86
C PRO A 423 28.66 -3.17 18.35
N THR A 424 27.50 -2.83 17.77
CA THR A 424 27.32 -2.82 16.32
C THR A 424 27.98 -1.60 15.68
N PRO A 425 28.56 -1.73 14.48
CA PRO A 425 28.98 -0.59 13.70
C PRO A 425 27.82 0.40 13.53
N ASN A 426 28.08 1.70 13.67
CA ASN A 426 27.07 2.75 13.55
C ASN A 426 25.92 2.72 14.58
N GLN A 427 25.90 1.81 15.57
CA GLN A 427 24.93 1.80 16.68
C GLN A 427 23.47 2.02 16.22
N PHE A 428 23.02 1.18 15.29
CA PHE A 428 21.69 1.23 14.67
C PHE A 428 21.40 2.48 13.80
N CYS A 429 22.45 3.21 13.41
CA CYS A 429 22.35 4.39 12.58
C CYS A 429 21.54 5.55 13.19
N LEU A 430 21.50 5.60 14.52
CA LEU A 430 20.98 6.74 15.24
C LEU A 430 21.93 7.95 15.08
N PRO A 431 21.41 9.16 14.86
CA PRO A 431 22.24 10.36 14.86
C PRO A 431 22.92 10.53 16.22
N LYS A 432 24.21 10.92 16.23
CA LYS A 432 25.00 11.13 17.45
C LYS A 432 24.84 12.54 18.01
N ASP A 433 23.61 13.02 18.20
CA ASP A 433 23.37 14.31 18.82
C ASP A 433 22.21 14.25 19.82
N ASP A 434 22.23 15.15 20.81
CA ASP A 434 21.28 15.18 21.93
C ASP A 434 19.84 15.53 21.51
N ALA A 435 19.63 15.97 20.26
CA ALA A 435 18.33 16.35 19.73
C ALA A 435 17.60 15.16 19.05
N HIS A 436 18.33 14.11 18.66
CA HIS A 436 17.78 12.94 17.96
C HIS A 436 17.99 11.61 18.73
N ASN A 437 18.45 11.66 20.00
CA ASN A 437 18.88 10.50 20.79
C ASN A 437 17.81 9.87 21.71
N GLU A 438 16.54 10.19 21.53
CA GLU A 438 15.46 9.46 22.17
C GLU A 438 14.53 9.17 20.98
N HIS A 439 14.22 7.95 20.56
CA HIS A 439 13.46 7.02 21.37
C HIS A 439 13.50 5.55 20.86
N ILE A 440 14.22 5.23 19.77
CA ILE A 440 14.24 3.88 19.16
C ILE A 440 15.05 2.86 19.98
N LEU A 441 16.23 3.26 20.45
CA LEU A 441 17.02 2.52 21.43
C LEU A 441 16.81 3.14 22.82
N THR A 442 16.88 2.32 23.85
CA THR A 442 16.95 2.79 25.24
C THR A 442 18.29 3.48 25.51
N ARG A 443 18.41 4.17 26.65
CA ARG A 443 19.67 4.79 27.10
C ARG A 443 20.84 3.81 27.21
N ASN A 444 20.55 2.51 27.38
CA ASN A 444 21.57 1.47 27.45
C ASN A 444 21.92 0.89 26.06
N GLY A 445 21.42 1.49 24.98
CA GLY A 445 21.64 1.07 23.60
C GLY A 445 20.90 -0.20 23.19
N THR A 446 19.87 -0.59 23.93
CA THR A 446 19.03 -1.75 23.59
C THR A 446 17.80 -1.34 22.79
N ALA A 447 17.33 -2.18 21.87
CA ALA A 447 16.08 -1.90 21.16
C ALA A 447 14.89 -1.83 22.13
N LYS A 448 14.01 -0.83 21.96
CA LYS A 448 12.82 -0.62 22.80
C LYS A 448 11.64 -1.49 22.37
N TYR A 449 11.41 -1.56 21.05
CA TYR A 449 10.31 -2.33 20.45
C TYR A 449 10.80 -3.48 19.59
N ASN A 450 9.99 -4.52 19.50
CA ASN A 450 10.15 -5.56 18.50
C ASN A 450 9.74 -5.04 17.13
N ILE A 451 10.49 -5.44 16.12
CA ILE A 451 10.10 -5.33 14.73
C ILE A 451 10.31 -6.71 14.10
N GLU A 452 9.20 -7.43 13.97
CA GLU A 452 9.19 -8.83 13.56
C GLU A 452 8.80 -8.93 12.09
N ASN A 453 9.62 -9.59 11.29
CA ASN A 453 9.29 -9.76 9.88
C ASN A 453 8.29 -10.91 9.70
N LEU A 454 7.24 -10.64 8.94
CA LEU A 454 6.29 -11.64 8.49
C LEU A 454 6.88 -12.44 7.31
N LEU A 455 6.70 -13.75 7.32
CA LEU A 455 7.31 -14.66 6.36
C LEU A 455 6.30 -15.24 5.38
N GLU A 456 5.06 -15.45 5.80
CA GLU A 456 4.05 -16.13 5.01
C GLU A 456 2.65 -15.63 5.31
N ALA A 457 1.83 -15.56 4.26
CA ALA A 457 0.40 -15.36 4.36
C ALA A 457 -0.34 -16.56 3.74
N THR A 458 -1.49 -16.87 4.30
CA THR A 458 -2.41 -17.88 3.78
C THR A 458 -3.83 -17.37 3.78
N TRP A 459 -4.54 -17.53 2.67
CA TRP A 459 -5.97 -17.25 2.56
C TRP A 459 -6.75 -18.53 2.25
N LYS A 460 -7.90 -18.73 2.89
CA LYS A 460 -8.82 -19.83 2.56
C LYS A 460 -9.88 -19.30 1.59
N LEU A 461 -10.00 -19.91 0.40
CA LEU A 461 -11.03 -19.52 -0.57
C LEU A 461 -12.42 -19.87 -0.05
N ASP A 462 -13.33 -18.90 -0.11
CA ASP A 462 -14.71 -19.01 0.35
C ASP A 462 -15.43 -20.19 -0.33
N GLY A 463 -16.21 -20.95 0.44
CA GLY A 463 -16.95 -22.11 -0.08
C GLY A 463 -16.09 -23.32 -0.48
N THR A 464 -14.77 -23.27 -0.27
CA THR A 464 -13.85 -24.36 -0.61
C THR A 464 -12.95 -24.77 0.56
N ASN A 465 -12.22 -25.86 0.39
CA ASN A 465 -11.11 -26.23 1.29
C ASN A 465 -9.74 -25.77 0.74
N GLU A 466 -9.73 -25.00 -0.35
CA GLU A 466 -8.50 -24.55 -0.97
C GLU A 466 -7.84 -23.43 -0.14
N ARG A 467 -6.53 -23.57 0.06
CA ARG A 467 -5.69 -22.59 0.75
C ARG A 467 -4.69 -22.01 -0.25
N LEU A 468 -4.62 -20.69 -0.28
CA LEU A 468 -3.69 -19.93 -1.09
C LEU A 468 -2.58 -19.46 -0.17
N THR A 469 -1.38 -19.99 -0.31
CA THR A 469 -0.24 -19.63 0.52
C THR A 469 0.84 -18.97 -0.34
N TRP A 470 1.36 -17.84 0.12
CA TRP A 470 2.44 -17.11 -0.56
C TRP A 470 3.42 -16.51 0.44
N HIS A 471 4.59 -16.12 -0.05
CA HIS A 471 5.65 -15.54 0.77
C HIS A 471 5.37 -14.07 1.04
N LEU A 472 5.68 -13.61 2.24
CA LEU A 472 5.77 -12.18 2.58
C LEU A 472 7.21 -11.67 2.52
N VAL A 473 8.17 -12.59 2.31
CA VAL A 473 9.53 -12.29 1.87
C VAL A 473 9.51 -11.83 0.41
N GLY A 474 10.43 -10.95 0.02
CA GLY A 474 10.53 -10.55 -1.38
C GLY A 474 11.64 -11.30 -2.12
N GLY A 475 12.17 -10.68 -3.17
CA GLY A 475 13.20 -11.28 -4.03
C GLY A 475 12.62 -11.83 -5.33
N SER A 476 13.36 -12.70 -6.02
CA SER A 476 13.00 -13.23 -7.35
C SER A 476 11.93 -14.32 -7.35
N GLU A 477 11.34 -14.61 -6.19
CA GLU A 477 10.60 -15.85 -6.00
C GLU A 477 9.21 -15.70 -6.58
N ARG A 478 8.72 -16.72 -7.29
CA ARG A 478 7.48 -16.59 -8.09
C ARG A 478 6.23 -16.32 -7.24
N ASP A 479 6.27 -16.67 -5.95
CA ASP A 479 5.25 -16.40 -4.93
C ASP A 479 5.66 -15.30 -3.95
N GLY A 480 6.64 -14.46 -4.32
CA GLY A 480 7.22 -13.41 -3.48
C GLY A 480 6.34 -12.16 -3.33
N ASN A 481 6.86 -11.18 -2.57
CA ASN A 481 6.12 -10.03 -2.11
C ASN A 481 6.83 -8.68 -2.33
N HIS A 482 6.08 -7.71 -2.83
CA HIS A 482 6.40 -6.28 -2.87
C HIS A 482 5.56 -5.47 -1.87
N ALA A 483 4.52 -6.05 -1.29
CA ALA A 483 3.65 -5.39 -0.33
C ALA A 483 4.44 -4.97 0.92
N LYS A 484 4.11 -3.79 1.42
CA LYS A 484 4.76 -3.13 2.56
C LYS A 484 3.67 -2.71 3.51
N TRP A 485 3.35 -3.61 4.41
CA TRP A 485 2.33 -3.38 5.42
C TRP A 485 2.76 -3.98 6.75
N GLY A 486 2.17 -3.51 7.83
CA GLY A 486 2.45 -4.01 9.15
C GLY A 486 1.29 -3.80 10.10
N LEU A 487 1.41 -4.38 11.28
CA LEU A 487 0.44 -4.28 12.35
C LEU A 487 1.16 -4.12 13.68
N THR A 488 0.53 -3.43 14.62
CA THR A 488 0.98 -3.42 16.01
C THR A 488 0.79 -4.79 16.63
N THR A 489 1.86 -5.33 17.22
CA THR A 489 1.90 -6.69 17.75
C THR A 489 2.65 -6.69 19.07
N PRO A 490 2.09 -6.07 20.12
CA PRO A 490 2.71 -6.01 21.44
C PRO A 490 3.07 -7.43 21.91
N ARG A 491 4.33 -7.63 22.31
CA ARG A 491 4.84 -8.94 22.74
C ARG A 491 4.19 -9.51 24.00
N SER A 492 3.33 -8.74 24.67
CA SER A 492 2.43 -9.24 25.72
C SER A 492 1.39 -10.23 25.16
N GLY A 493 1.20 -10.28 23.84
CA GLY A 493 0.14 -11.03 23.17
C GLY A 493 -1.23 -10.32 23.23
N GLN A 494 -1.35 -9.24 23.99
CA GLN A 494 -2.60 -8.50 24.18
C GLN A 494 -2.61 -7.25 23.32
N VAL A 495 -3.45 -7.26 22.28
CA VAL A 495 -3.73 -6.08 21.45
C VAL A 495 -4.90 -5.33 22.07
N ASP A 496 -4.66 -4.09 22.49
CA ASP A 496 -5.72 -3.15 22.87
C ASP A 496 -6.37 -2.58 21.60
N ALA A 497 -7.69 -2.40 21.61
CA ALA A 497 -8.44 -1.74 20.55
C ALA A 497 -7.95 -0.30 20.29
N HIS A 498 -7.40 0.37 21.30
CA HIS A 498 -6.80 1.69 21.17
C HIS A 498 -5.40 1.70 20.52
N ASN A 499 -4.81 0.51 20.31
CA ASN A 499 -3.50 0.35 19.70
C ASN A 499 -3.51 -0.76 18.63
N ALA A 500 -4.64 -0.97 17.96
CA ALA A 500 -4.79 -1.97 16.90
C ALA A 500 -4.59 -1.33 15.52
N TYR A 501 -3.37 -0.87 15.25
CA TYR A 501 -3.03 -0.19 14.01
C TYR A 501 -2.69 -1.17 12.89
N VAL A 502 -3.14 -0.85 11.69
CA VAL A 502 -2.70 -1.46 10.42
C VAL A 502 -2.01 -0.38 9.59
N THR A 503 -0.75 -0.61 9.27
CA THR A 503 0.10 0.35 8.56
C THR A 503 0.32 -0.09 7.12
N PHE A 504 0.11 0.80 6.16
CA PHE A 504 0.52 0.66 4.76
C PHE A 504 1.65 1.66 4.45
N ALA A 505 2.60 1.27 3.61
CA ALA A 505 3.88 1.99 3.53
C ALA A 505 4.53 2.02 2.15
N ASP A 506 5.26 3.10 1.89
CA ASP A 506 6.08 3.24 0.70
C ASP A 506 7.35 2.38 0.79
N MET A 507 7.87 2.22 2.00
CA MET A 507 9.22 1.73 2.24
C MET A 507 9.24 0.35 2.86
N ASN A 508 10.17 -0.45 2.37
CA ASN A 508 10.52 -1.73 2.97
C ASN A 508 11.52 -1.51 4.13
N MET A 509 11.94 -2.56 4.82
CA MET A 509 12.78 -2.42 6.02
C MET A 509 14.30 -2.37 5.74
N GLU A 510 14.74 -2.38 4.49
CA GLU A 510 16.17 -2.50 4.17
C GLU A 510 17.02 -1.34 4.71
N GLY A 511 18.14 -1.70 5.36
CA GLY A 511 19.09 -0.78 5.95
C GLY A 511 20.20 -1.51 6.72
N PHE A 512 20.78 -0.86 7.70
CA PHE A 512 21.67 -1.48 8.68
C PHE A 512 20.90 -2.50 9.55
N PRO A 513 21.44 -3.68 9.94
CA PRO A 513 22.79 -4.21 9.71
C PRO A 513 22.96 -5.08 8.45
N CYS A 514 22.18 -4.86 7.38
CA CYS A 514 22.41 -5.53 6.08
C CYS A 514 23.19 -4.66 5.09
N SER A 515 23.29 -3.38 5.39
CA SER A 515 24.20 -2.42 4.79
C SER A 515 25.32 -2.05 5.77
N LYS A 516 26.52 -1.74 5.26
CA LYS A 516 27.59 -1.09 6.05
C LYS A 516 27.40 0.43 6.14
N SER A 517 26.64 1.02 5.21
CA SER A 517 26.28 2.43 5.21
C SER A 517 24.89 2.62 5.80
N CYS A 518 24.72 3.61 6.67
CA CYS A 518 23.43 3.97 7.23
C CYS A 518 22.43 4.43 6.17
N SER A 519 22.87 5.20 5.18
CA SER A 519 22.00 5.63 4.08
C SER A 519 21.81 4.57 2.99
N GLY A 520 22.28 3.34 3.20
CA GLY A 520 22.17 2.27 2.21
C GLY A 520 20.72 1.82 2.01
N SER A 521 20.32 1.68 0.74
CA SER A 521 18.97 1.25 0.34
C SER A 521 17.85 2.13 0.90
N GLN A 522 16.84 1.58 1.58
CA GLN A 522 15.66 2.34 2.01
C GLN A 522 15.97 3.29 3.16
N ALA A 523 16.90 2.96 4.06
CA ALA A 523 17.24 3.83 5.18
C ALA A 523 17.65 5.25 4.74
N GLY A 524 18.31 5.42 3.59
CA GLY A 524 18.68 6.73 3.04
C GLY A 524 17.63 7.39 2.14
N ARG A 525 16.41 6.86 2.08
CA ARG A 525 15.33 7.36 1.21
C ARG A 525 14.17 7.93 2.03
N GLY A 526 13.34 8.73 1.38
CA GLY A 526 12.08 9.20 1.97
C GLY A 526 10.89 8.31 1.59
N GLY A 527 9.75 8.54 2.25
CA GLY A 527 8.50 7.83 2.01
C GLY A 527 7.50 8.05 3.12
N SER A 528 6.28 7.57 2.92
CA SER A 528 5.15 7.75 3.84
C SER A 528 4.60 6.42 4.35
N PHE A 529 4.05 6.48 5.56
CA PHE A 529 3.41 5.38 6.29
C PHE A 529 2.06 5.87 6.80
N PHE A 530 1.01 5.09 6.55
CA PHE A 530 -0.36 5.41 6.95
C PHE A 530 -0.89 4.31 7.87
N SER A 531 -1.07 4.64 9.14
CA SER A 531 -1.48 3.73 10.20
C SER A 531 -2.94 3.97 10.56
N LEU A 532 -3.79 3.02 10.18
CA LEU A 532 -5.23 3.02 10.46
C LEU A 532 -5.49 2.35 11.80
N LEU A 533 -6.07 3.07 12.76
CA LEU A 533 -6.55 2.46 14.01
C LEU A 533 -7.88 1.72 13.73
N GLN A 534 -7.77 0.44 13.39
CA GLN A 534 -8.91 -0.39 12.95
C GLN A 534 -8.81 -1.80 13.54
N PRO A 535 -9.36 -2.05 14.74
CA PRO A 535 -9.28 -3.34 15.42
C PRO A 535 -9.80 -4.52 14.61
N THR A 536 -10.90 -4.35 13.88
CA THR A 536 -11.47 -5.41 13.03
C THR A 536 -10.55 -5.73 11.85
N LEU A 537 -9.92 -4.71 11.25
CA LEU A 537 -9.01 -4.90 10.12
C LEU A 537 -7.74 -5.60 10.61
N HIS A 538 -7.20 -5.12 11.74
CA HIS A 538 -6.06 -5.72 12.43
C HIS A 538 -6.29 -7.21 12.71
N ALA A 539 -7.38 -7.56 13.37
CA ALA A 539 -7.72 -8.94 13.68
C ALA A 539 -7.87 -9.80 12.42
N SER A 540 -8.47 -9.24 11.36
CA SER A 540 -8.60 -9.96 10.07
C SER A 540 -7.23 -10.33 9.48
N ILE A 541 -6.24 -9.45 9.60
CA ILE A 541 -4.88 -9.72 9.13
C ILE A 541 -4.18 -10.73 10.04
N ALA A 542 -4.14 -10.44 11.34
CA ALA A 542 -3.40 -11.23 12.32
C ALA A 542 -3.89 -12.67 12.42
N GLN A 543 -5.21 -12.88 12.35
CA GLN A 543 -5.83 -14.19 12.58
C GLN A 543 -6.12 -14.98 11.30
N LYS A 544 -6.39 -14.29 10.17
CA LYS A 544 -6.84 -14.96 8.93
C LYS A 544 -5.83 -14.91 7.79
N ILE A 545 -4.85 -14.01 7.83
CA ILE A 545 -3.90 -13.81 6.72
C ILE A 545 -2.51 -14.26 7.13
N VAL A 546 -1.95 -13.74 8.22
CA VAL A 546 -0.60 -14.11 8.66
C VAL A 546 -0.58 -15.58 9.08
N SER A 547 0.22 -16.40 8.41
CA SER A 547 0.41 -17.81 8.75
C SER A 547 1.79 -18.11 9.33
N LYS A 548 2.78 -17.25 9.08
CA LYS A 548 4.11 -17.39 9.65
C LYS A 548 4.83 -16.05 9.83
N ALA A 549 5.48 -15.88 10.98
CA ALA A 549 6.39 -14.78 11.27
C ALA A 549 7.76 -15.31 11.69
N CYS A 550 8.81 -14.51 11.48
CA CYS A 550 10.09 -14.71 12.15
C CYS A 550 9.94 -14.16 13.56
N ARG A 551 10.09 -15.01 14.58
CA ARG A 551 9.75 -14.65 15.98
C ARG A 551 10.98 -14.15 16.72
N CYS A 552 10.82 -13.14 17.56
CA CYS A 552 11.77 -12.81 18.60
C CYS A 552 11.78 -13.90 19.68
N ALA A 553 12.73 -14.83 19.57
CA ALA A 553 12.88 -15.96 20.49
C ALA A 553 14.08 -15.78 21.44
N ALA A 554 13.90 -16.26 22.68
CA ALA A 554 14.96 -16.44 23.66
C ALA A 554 15.99 -17.46 23.18
N LEU A 555 17.24 -17.30 23.61
CA LEU A 555 18.32 -18.22 23.27
C LEU A 555 18.25 -19.48 24.15
N THR A 556 17.78 -20.60 23.60
CA THR A 556 17.78 -21.89 24.32
C THR A 556 19.14 -22.58 24.18
N GLY A 557 19.93 -22.61 25.27
CA GLY A 557 21.10 -23.48 25.44
C GLY A 557 22.45 -22.79 25.60
N ASN A 558 23.35 -23.42 26.36
CA ASN A 558 24.72 -22.98 26.70
C ASN A 558 25.72 -22.92 25.52
N LYS A 559 25.28 -22.69 24.27
CA LYS A 559 26.16 -22.72 23.10
C LYS A 559 26.81 -21.36 22.86
N VAL A 560 27.75 -20.99 23.73
CA VAL A 560 28.63 -19.81 23.62
C VAL A 560 29.58 -19.88 22.40
N ALA A 561 29.57 -20.97 21.62
CA ALA A 561 30.59 -21.23 20.61
C ALA A 561 30.31 -20.71 19.19
N LYS A 562 29.11 -20.20 18.84
CA LYS A 562 28.79 -19.78 17.45
C LYS A 562 27.80 -18.61 17.36
N ALA A 563 28.24 -17.40 17.72
CA ALA A 563 27.39 -16.19 17.75
C ALA A 563 26.75 -15.82 16.38
N LEU A 564 27.42 -16.05 15.25
CA LEU A 564 26.87 -15.72 13.92
C LEU A 564 25.74 -16.67 13.47
N PRO A 565 25.90 -18.02 13.46
CA PRO A 565 24.79 -18.93 13.22
C PRO A 565 23.63 -18.77 14.21
N GLN A 566 23.92 -18.44 15.46
CA GLN A 566 22.90 -18.17 16.47
C GLN A 566 22.10 -16.90 16.16
N PHE A 567 22.75 -15.83 15.69
CA PHE A 567 22.08 -14.62 15.21
C PHE A 567 21.20 -14.89 14.00
N GLU A 568 21.72 -15.61 13.00
CA GLU A 568 20.96 -15.99 11.81
C GLU A 568 19.72 -16.82 12.15
N ASP A 569 19.86 -17.81 13.04
CA ASP A 569 18.75 -18.65 13.46
C ASP A 569 17.73 -17.83 14.29
N ALA A 570 18.18 -17.01 15.24
CA ALA A 570 17.32 -16.34 16.21
C ALA A 570 16.68 -15.02 15.74
N ARG A 571 17.28 -14.34 14.75
CA ARG A 571 16.81 -13.02 14.27
C ARG A 571 16.57 -12.96 12.77
N MET A 572 17.11 -13.91 12.01
CA MET A 572 16.90 -13.96 10.57
C MET A 572 15.99 -15.12 10.15
N CYS A 573 15.79 -16.11 11.02
CA CYS A 573 15.05 -17.34 10.72
C CYS A 573 15.56 -18.04 9.44
N ARG A 574 16.85 -17.84 9.10
CA ARG A 574 17.49 -18.21 7.82
C ARG A 574 16.88 -17.60 6.55
N PHE A 575 16.08 -16.56 6.71
CA PHE A 575 15.64 -15.68 5.64
C PHE A 575 16.48 -14.41 5.63
N GLY A 576 16.26 -13.57 4.63
CA GLY A 576 16.85 -12.26 4.66
C GLY A 576 18.31 -12.18 4.29
N CYS A 577 18.93 -11.04 4.58
CA CYS A 577 20.27 -10.68 4.13
C CYS A 577 21.43 -11.53 4.72
N TRP A 578 21.19 -12.77 5.16
CA TRP A 578 22.17 -13.60 5.89
C TRP A 578 23.47 -13.76 5.12
N ARG A 579 23.39 -13.85 3.78
CA ARG A 579 24.57 -13.86 2.89
C ARG A 579 25.40 -12.59 3.04
N LYS A 580 24.76 -11.42 3.08
CA LYS A 580 25.44 -10.14 3.32
C LYS A 580 26.02 -10.08 4.73
N VAL A 581 25.30 -10.57 5.74
CA VAL A 581 25.78 -10.59 7.13
C VAL A 581 27.05 -11.42 7.25
N GLN A 582 27.04 -12.67 6.75
CA GLN A 582 28.20 -13.57 6.76
C GLN A 582 29.41 -12.99 6.01
N GLN A 583 29.18 -12.29 4.90
CA GLN A 583 30.25 -11.72 4.09
C GLN A 583 30.82 -10.42 4.68
N ARG A 584 30.02 -9.65 5.43
CA ARG A 584 30.33 -8.25 5.75
C ARG A 584 30.64 -8.02 7.22
N PHE A 585 30.15 -8.85 8.13
CA PHE A 585 30.23 -8.62 9.57
C PHE A 585 30.92 -9.78 10.29
N GLN A 586 31.72 -9.42 11.28
CA GLN A 586 32.24 -10.34 12.27
C GLN A 586 31.21 -10.56 13.38
N ALA A 587 31.30 -11.68 14.09
CA ALA A 587 30.33 -12.02 15.13
C ALA A 587 30.24 -10.99 16.27
N TYR A 588 31.33 -10.27 16.57
CA TYR A 588 31.34 -9.21 17.59
C TYR A 588 30.76 -7.86 17.10
N GLU A 589 30.52 -7.72 15.79
CA GLU A 589 29.90 -6.55 15.16
C GLU A 589 28.37 -6.69 15.06
N LEU A 590 27.81 -7.81 15.54
CA LEU A 590 26.38 -8.08 15.58
C LEU A 590 25.78 -7.67 16.94
N PRO A 591 24.46 -7.39 16.98
CA PRO A 591 23.77 -7.11 18.24
C PRO A 591 23.95 -8.26 19.23
N ARG A 592 24.18 -7.92 20.51
CA ARG A 592 24.08 -8.91 21.58
C ARG A 592 22.62 -9.22 21.83
N LEU A 593 22.24 -10.47 21.66
CA LEU A 593 20.85 -10.90 21.71
C LEU A 593 20.30 -10.91 23.13
N ALA A 594 19.08 -10.40 23.32
CA ALA A 594 18.38 -10.45 24.58
C ALA A 594 18.13 -11.92 25.01
N PRO A 595 18.48 -12.31 26.24
CA PRO A 595 18.29 -13.68 26.72
C PRO A 595 16.80 -14.03 26.92
N ASN A 596 15.94 -13.03 27.10
CA ASN A 596 14.52 -13.14 27.40
C ASN A 596 13.63 -12.49 26.33
N ALA A 597 14.08 -12.49 25.07
CA ALA A 597 13.26 -12.00 23.96
C ALA A 597 11.93 -12.78 23.87
N THR A 598 10.85 -12.04 23.70
CA THR A 598 9.48 -12.56 23.52
C THR A 598 8.89 -11.98 22.24
N SER A 599 7.87 -12.66 21.71
CA SER A 599 7.23 -12.37 20.43
C SER A 599 5.72 -12.41 20.61
N PHE A 600 5.01 -11.59 19.84
CA PHE A 600 3.55 -11.66 19.76
C PHE A 600 3.08 -12.99 19.14
N TRP A 601 3.89 -13.55 18.24
CA TRP A 601 3.58 -14.79 17.53
C TRP A 601 4.03 -16.04 18.28
N SER A 602 4.49 -15.91 19.53
CA SER A 602 4.76 -17.05 20.42
C SER A 602 3.45 -17.67 20.90
N ASP A 603 3.44 -19.00 20.99
CA ASP A 603 2.28 -19.79 21.43
C ASP A 603 1.97 -19.64 22.93
#